data_AF-A0AAE1CEY1-F1
#
_entry.id   AF-A0AAE1CEY1-F1
#
_cell.length_a   1.000
_cell.length_b   1.000
_cell.length_c   1.000
_cell.angle_alpha   90.00
_cell.angle_beta   90.00
_cell.angle_gamma   90.00
#
_symmetry.space_group_name_H-M   'P 1'
#
loop_
_entity.id
_entity.type
_entity.pdbx_description
1 polymer ?
#
loop_
_entity_poly.entity_id
_entity_poly.type
_entity_poly.pdbx_seq_one_letter_code
_entity_poly.pdbx_strand_id
1 'polypeptide(L)'
;MPMSRFWSLVFLGGAAYPSSPDEEAFIKLLVSEAAFAEVSMAVGMQYWSPDASCQQKAVAHSCKATNLVVQRIQSGSAHTVAVLGAVLSMAVGERLAHNDATWDMHVGGLANMIADGYARGEREPPEVICHFLIIDSVNQLFNFPLVYQSKVIDVIRLYGDHPVLKVANIIDSLVRLQDSIAVHRSTSSTGPDVTREAKEIKQKWNTLLCLTRALRLESKNPFVQATSRAIELVLHLSWPSSGASRTDLTPLASELKQALCQIPVRPCLFMDLTSCQLMLGAIAAAEGSEVKAWFVGRMTRAALALRSRGCVRPLDILDKGFVSDVPLVARFRGLWKELYD
;
A
#
# COMPACT_ATOMS: atom_id res chain seq x y z
N MET A 1 -12.74 -24.51 13.86
CA MET A 1 -11.74 -24.61 12.77
C MET A 1 -10.36 -24.58 13.41
N PRO A 2 -9.40 -25.46 13.04
CA PRO A 2 -8.03 -25.39 13.57
C PRO A 2 -7.41 -24.02 13.26
N MET A 3 -6.68 -23.41 14.20
CA MET A 3 -6.01 -22.12 14.01
C MET A 3 -5.14 -22.09 12.74
N SER A 4 -4.47 -23.20 12.41
CA SER A 4 -3.70 -23.34 11.17
C SER A 4 -4.55 -23.14 9.90
N ARG A 5 -5.80 -23.60 9.89
CA ARG A 5 -6.72 -23.39 8.76
C ARG A 5 -7.26 -21.96 8.73
N PHE A 6 -7.47 -21.33 9.88
CA PHE A 6 -7.85 -19.91 9.97
C PHE A 6 -6.74 -19.01 9.40
N TRP A 7 -5.49 -19.25 9.78
CA TRP A 7 -4.35 -18.48 9.27
C TRP A 7 -4.09 -18.69 7.80
N SER A 8 -4.29 -19.92 7.30
CA SER A 8 -4.21 -20.16 5.86
C SER A 8 -5.26 -19.35 5.08
N LEU A 9 -6.43 -19.06 5.68
CA LEU A 9 -7.48 -18.24 5.07
C LEU A 9 -7.20 -16.74 5.18
N VAL A 10 -6.78 -16.27 6.35
CA VAL A 10 -6.62 -14.83 6.64
C VAL A 10 -5.34 -14.26 6.02
N PHE A 11 -4.22 -14.98 6.11
CA PHE A 11 -2.92 -14.49 5.63
C PHE A 11 -2.47 -15.14 4.33
N LEU A 12 -3.24 -16.12 3.85
CA LEU A 12 -3.07 -16.77 2.56
C LEU A 12 -1.71 -17.47 2.34
N GLY A 13 -0.84 -17.56 3.37
CA GLY A 13 0.41 -18.31 3.34
C GLY A 13 0.34 -19.52 4.28
N GLY A 14 0.64 -20.72 3.79
CA GLY A 14 0.72 -21.95 4.60
C GLY A 14 1.97 -22.05 5.50
N ALA A 15 2.61 -20.94 5.82
CA ALA A 15 3.80 -20.90 6.67
C ALA A 15 3.44 -20.98 8.16
N ALA A 16 4.41 -21.37 8.99
CA ALA A 16 4.32 -21.25 10.44
C ALA A 16 4.10 -19.77 10.82
N TYR A 17 2.88 -19.45 11.21
CA TYR A 17 2.48 -18.19 11.83
C TYR A 17 2.08 -18.47 13.28
N PRO A 18 2.42 -17.61 14.25
CA PRO A 18 3.39 -16.51 14.14
C PRO A 18 4.83 -17.02 13.99
N SER A 19 5.71 -16.21 13.41
CA SER A 19 7.17 -16.45 13.32
C SER A 19 8.01 -15.46 14.14
N SER A 20 7.38 -14.42 14.68
CA SER A 20 7.99 -13.40 15.55
C SER A 20 7.02 -12.96 16.66
N PRO A 21 7.52 -12.34 17.76
CA PRO A 21 6.67 -11.76 18.79
C PRO A 21 5.72 -10.67 18.26
N ASP A 22 6.16 -9.89 17.27
CA ASP A 22 5.33 -8.85 16.65
C ASP A 22 4.16 -9.46 15.86
N GLU A 23 4.39 -10.56 15.15
CA GLU A 23 3.32 -11.31 14.49
C GLU A 23 2.34 -11.93 15.49
N GLU A 24 2.84 -12.43 16.62
CA GLU A 24 1.99 -12.94 17.69
C GLU A 24 1.12 -11.82 18.30
N ALA A 25 1.70 -10.63 18.53
CA ALA A 25 0.97 -9.47 19.01
C ALA A 25 -0.11 -9.02 18.01
N PHE A 26 0.21 -8.99 16.72
CA PHE A 26 -0.76 -8.67 15.68
C PHE A 26 -1.90 -9.71 15.60
N ILE A 27 -1.57 -10.99 15.72
CA ILE A 27 -2.56 -12.08 15.79
C ILE A 27 -3.46 -11.92 17.02
N LYS A 28 -2.90 -11.61 18.20
CA LYS A 28 -3.66 -11.35 19.43
C LYS A 28 -4.63 -10.17 19.25
N LEU A 29 -4.20 -9.12 18.57
CA LEU A 29 -5.05 -7.98 18.23
C LEU A 29 -6.20 -8.37 17.29
N LEU A 30 -5.93 -9.20 16.28
CA LEU A 30 -6.95 -9.66 15.34
C LEU A 30 -8.03 -10.51 16.03
N VAL A 31 -7.63 -11.42 16.92
CA VAL A 31 -8.57 -12.33 17.61
C VAL A 31 -9.25 -11.69 18.81
N SER A 32 -8.75 -10.56 19.33
CA SER A 32 -9.37 -9.85 20.45
C SER A 32 -10.63 -9.07 20.06
N GLU A 33 -10.82 -8.79 18.77
CA GLU A 33 -11.99 -8.09 18.24
C GLU A 33 -12.71 -8.93 17.18
N ALA A 34 -13.97 -9.29 17.48
CA ALA A 34 -14.79 -10.09 16.60
C ALA A 34 -14.99 -9.43 15.23
N ALA A 35 -15.16 -8.11 15.16
CA ALA A 35 -15.26 -7.40 13.89
C ALA A 35 -14.01 -7.61 13.01
N PHE A 36 -12.82 -7.61 13.63
CA PHE A 36 -11.55 -7.77 12.93
C PHE A 36 -11.36 -9.22 12.44
N ALA A 37 -11.73 -10.21 13.24
CA ALA A 37 -11.74 -11.61 12.82
C ALA A 37 -12.74 -11.85 11.66
N GLU A 38 -13.94 -11.29 11.73
CA GLU A 38 -14.99 -11.45 10.72
C GLU A 38 -14.59 -10.82 9.38
N VAL A 39 -14.06 -9.59 9.36
CA VAL A 39 -13.59 -8.99 8.11
C VAL A 39 -12.40 -9.73 7.52
N SER A 40 -11.49 -10.23 8.36
CA SER A 40 -10.35 -11.03 7.91
C SER A 40 -10.81 -12.31 7.21
N MET A 41 -11.87 -12.95 7.73
CA MET A 41 -12.50 -14.10 7.06
C MET A 41 -13.22 -13.70 5.78
N ALA A 42 -13.92 -12.56 5.77
CA ALA A 42 -14.61 -12.06 4.58
C ALA A 42 -13.64 -11.88 3.41
N VAL A 43 -12.57 -11.11 3.61
CA VAL A 43 -11.54 -10.86 2.61
C VAL A 43 -10.85 -12.17 2.21
N GLY A 44 -10.44 -12.99 3.17
CA GLY A 44 -9.80 -14.28 2.90
C GLY A 44 -10.68 -15.20 2.04
N MET A 45 -11.96 -15.36 2.40
CA MET A 45 -12.90 -16.23 1.67
C MET A 45 -13.21 -15.70 0.27
N GLN A 46 -13.32 -14.39 0.09
CA GLN A 46 -13.61 -13.79 -1.21
C GLN A 46 -12.59 -14.19 -2.29
N TYR A 47 -11.32 -14.41 -1.93
CA TYR A 47 -10.28 -14.83 -2.87
C TYR A 47 -9.76 -16.25 -2.58
N TRP A 48 -10.43 -16.99 -1.70
CA TRP A 48 -10.10 -18.40 -1.44
C TRP A 48 -10.70 -19.35 -2.46
N SER A 49 -11.89 -19.05 -2.96
CA SER A 49 -12.53 -19.80 -4.04
C SER A 49 -13.55 -18.94 -4.77
N PRO A 50 -13.64 -19.02 -6.12
CA PRO A 50 -14.70 -18.35 -6.88
C PRO A 50 -16.08 -18.99 -6.67
N ASP A 51 -16.18 -20.13 -5.97
CA ASP A 51 -17.44 -20.83 -5.76
C ASP A 51 -18.50 -19.94 -5.08
N ALA A 52 -19.73 -19.97 -5.61
CA ALA A 52 -20.84 -19.17 -5.08
C ALA A 52 -21.07 -19.36 -3.57
N SER A 53 -20.88 -20.58 -3.05
CA SER A 53 -20.97 -20.88 -1.61
C SER A 53 -19.88 -20.17 -0.79
N CYS A 54 -18.66 -20.05 -1.33
CA CYS A 54 -17.57 -19.34 -0.68
C CYS A 54 -17.82 -17.83 -0.70
N GLN A 55 -18.28 -17.29 -1.84
CA GLN A 55 -18.66 -15.89 -1.98
C GLN A 55 -19.81 -15.50 -1.05
N GLN A 56 -20.85 -16.35 -0.92
CA GLN A 56 -21.95 -16.10 0.00
C GLN A 56 -21.50 -16.05 1.46
N LYS A 57 -20.53 -16.90 1.85
CA LYS A 57 -19.93 -16.86 3.19
C LYS A 57 -19.10 -15.59 3.40
N ALA A 58 -18.32 -15.18 2.40
CA ALA A 58 -17.56 -13.93 2.45
C ALA A 58 -18.49 -12.72 2.70
N VAL A 59 -19.61 -12.65 1.98
CA VAL A 59 -20.65 -11.61 2.20
C VAL A 59 -21.23 -11.70 3.61
N ALA A 60 -21.59 -12.89 4.08
CA ALA A 60 -22.13 -13.08 5.43
C ALA A 60 -21.15 -12.61 6.52
N HIS A 61 -19.86 -12.90 6.37
CA HIS A 61 -18.80 -12.43 7.27
C HIS A 61 -18.62 -10.90 7.19
N SER A 62 -18.68 -10.31 5.99
CA SER A 62 -18.63 -8.85 5.82
C SER A 62 -19.82 -8.14 6.51
N CYS A 63 -21.03 -8.68 6.36
CA CYS A 63 -22.22 -8.15 7.05
C CYS A 63 -22.09 -8.23 8.58
N LYS A 64 -21.56 -9.35 9.10
CA LYS A 64 -21.31 -9.50 10.54
C LYS A 64 -20.28 -8.49 11.05
N ALA A 65 -19.15 -8.33 10.34
CA ALA A 65 -18.13 -7.35 10.69
C ALA A 65 -18.71 -5.94 10.74
N THR A 66 -19.51 -5.57 9.74
CA THR A 66 -20.20 -4.26 9.67
C THR A 66 -21.11 -4.05 10.88
N ASN A 67 -21.95 -5.03 11.21
CA ASN A 67 -22.86 -4.94 12.36
C ASN A 67 -22.11 -4.80 13.68
N LEU A 68 -20.99 -5.53 13.85
CA LEU A 68 -20.15 -5.44 15.03
C LEU A 68 -19.49 -4.05 15.13
N VAL A 69 -18.98 -3.49 14.04
CA VAL A 69 -18.45 -2.11 14.03
C VAL A 69 -19.53 -1.10 14.42
N VAL A 70 -20.75 -1.23 13.88
CA VAL A 70 -21.88 -0.35 14.24
C VAL A 70 -22.17 -0.44 15.75
N GLN A 71 -22.17 -1.65 16.32
CA GLN A 71 -22.34 -1.83 17.76
C GLN A 71 -21.23 -1.14 18.55
N ARG A 72 -19.97 -1.22 18.10
CA ARG A 72 -18.82 -0.55 18.74
C ARG A 72 -18.92 0.98 18.67
N ILE A 73 -19.46 1.52 17.58
CA ILE A 73 -19.75 2.95 17.45
C ILE A 73 -20.83 3.36 18.46
N GLN A 74 -21.94 2.61 18.53
CA GLN A 74 -23.03 2.87 19.46
C GLN A 74 -22.60 2.77 20.93
N SER A 75 -21.66 1.87 21.25
CA SER A 75 -21.12 1.72 22.61
C SER A 75 -19.99 2.71 22.95
N GLY A 76 -19.59 3.58 22.02
CA GLY A 76 -18.51 4.55 22.22
C GLY A 76 -17.10 3.95 22.27
N SER A 77 -16.91 2.71 21.83
CA SER A 77 -15.62 1.99 21.85
C SER A 77 -15.01 1.81 20.46
N ALA A 78 -15.45 2.63 19.49
CA ALA A 78 -14.99 2.55 18.11
C ALA A 78 -13.53 2.99 17.90
N HIS A 79 -13.00 3.84 18.78
CA HIS A 79 -11.63 4.37 18.69
C HIS A 79 -10.55 3.34 19.06
N THR A 80 -10.91 2.14 19.52
CA THR A 80 -9.92 1.12 19.89
C THR A 80 -9.13 0.63 18.66
N VAL A 81 -7.85 0.33 18.86
CA VAL A 81 -6.93 -0.09 17.79
C VAL A 81 -7.48 -1.29 16.99
N ALA A 82 -8.13 -2.24 17.66
CA ALA A 82 -8.66 -3.44 17.03
C ALA A 82 -9.86 -3.13 16.11
N VAL A 83 -10.74 -2.21 16.52
CA VAL A 83 -11.90 -1.80 15.70
C VAL A 83 -11.43 -0.93 14.53
N LEU A 84 -10.46 -0.03 14.74
CA LEU A 84 -9.81 0.71 13.65
C LEU A 84 -9.15 -0.26 12.66
N GLY A 85 -8.46 -1.31 13.13
CA GLY A 85 -7.89 -2.36 12.31
C GLY A 85 -8.94 -3.14 11.51
N ALA A 86 -10.11 -3.38 12.09
CA ALA A 86 -11.24 -3.98 11.38
C ALA A 86 -11.72 -3.08 10.23
N VAL A 87 -12.00 -1.80 10.49
CA VAL A 87 -12.50 -0.86 9.46
C VAL A 87 -11.45 -0.61 8.37
N LEU A 88 -10.17 -0.53 8.75
CA LEU A 88 -9.05 -0.50 7.80
C LEU A 88 -9.09 -1.73 6.88
N SER A 89 -9.25 -2.93 7.44
CA SER A 89 -9.33 -4.17 6.64
C SER A 89 -10.59 -4.23 5.78
N MET A 90 -11.70 -3.64 6.22
CA MET A 90 -12.91 -3.52 5.40
C MET A 90 -12.64 -2.65 4.18
N ALA A 91 -12.00 -1.49 4.37
CA ALA A 91 -11.60 -0.63 3.26
C ALA A 91 -10.66 -1.36 2.28
N VAL A 92 -9.64 -2.07 2.78
CA VAL A 92 -8.75 -2.89 1.92
C VAL A 92 -9.56 -3.91 1.12
N GLY A 93 -10.47 -4.65 1.76
CA GLY A 93 -11.33 -5.63 1.10
C GLY A 93 -12.16 -5.05 -0.04
N GLU A 94 -12.84 -3.93 0.21
CA GLU A 94 -13.65 -3.24 -0.81
C GLU A 94 -12.79 -2.70 -1.95
N ARG A 95 -11.57 -2.21 -1.65
CA ARG A 95 -10.65 -1.74 -2.70
C ARG A 95 -10.20 -2.87 -3.61
N LEU A 96 -9.84 -4.02 -3.04
CA LEU A 96 -9.49 -5.22 -3.82
C LEU A 96 -10.66 -5.69 -4.70
N ALA A 97 -11.89 -5.48 -4.22
CA ALA A 97 -13.11 -5.84 -4.94
C ALA A 97 -13.55 -4.78 -5.98
N HIS A 98 -12.84 -3.66 -6.10
CA HIS A 98 -13.22 -2.49 -6.91
C HIS A 98 -14.59 -1.90 -6.57
N ASN A 99 -14.98 -1.96 -5.29
CA ASN A 99 -16.19 -1.34 -4.79
C ASN A 99 -15.87 0.05 -4.22
N ASP A 100 -15.58 1.00 -5.12
CA ASP A 100 -15.06 2.33 -4.74
C ASP A 100 -16.01 3.12 -3.85
N ALA A 101 -17.33 2.95 -4.02
CA ALA A 101 -18.32 3.60 -3.18
C ALA A 101 -18.24 3.13 -1.73
N THR A 102 -18.25 1.81 -1.48
CA THR A 102 -18.16 1.27 -0.12
C THR A 102 -16.77 1.46 0.47
N TRP A 103 -15.72 1.38 -0.36
CA TRP A 103 -14.35 1.74 0.03
C TRP A 103 -14.30 3.16 0.60
N ASP A 104 -14.86 4.14 -0.12
CA ASP A 104 -14.86 5.54 0.31
C ASP A 104 -15.60 5.75 1.64
N MET A 105 -16.71 5.02 1.84
CA MET A 105 -17.46 5.00 3.10
C MET A 105 -16.62 4.45 4.25
N HIS A 106 -15.90 3.35 4.07
CA HIS A 106 -15.04 2.78 5.13
C HIS A 106 -13.85 3.68 5.44
N VAL A 107 -13.22 4.29 4.45
CA VAL A 107 -12.13 5.26 4.66
C VAL A 107 -12.66 6.50 5.41
N GLY A 108 -13.84 6.99 5.06
CA GLY A 108 -14.52 8.07 5.78
C GLY A 108 -14.87 7.69 7.23
N GLY A 109 -15.40 6.49 7.43
CA GLY A 109 -15.67 5.95 8.77
C GLY A 109 -14.40 5.85 9.63
N LEU A 110 -13.30 5.37 9.04
CA LEU A 110 -12.00 5.30 9.71
C LEU A 110 -11.52 6.70 10.14
N ALA A 111 -11.58 7.70 9.25
CA ALA A 111 -11.21 9.07 9.57
C ALA A 111 -12.03 9.63 10.74
N ASN A 112 -13.35 9.41 10.73
CA ASN A 112 -14.24 9.85 11.81
C ASN A 112 -13.94 9.16 13.14
N MET A 113 -13.60 7.86 13.12
CA MET A 113 -13.26 7.12 14.34
C MET A 113 -11.92 7.56 14.93
N ILE A 114 -10.95 7.93 14.09
CA ILE A 114 -9.69 8.54 14.55
C ILE A 114 -9.98 9.91 15.18
N ALA A 115 -10.81 10.74 14.53
CA ALA A 115 -11.22 12.04 15.07
C ALA A 115 -11.96 11.92 16.42
N ASP A 116 -12.86 10.95 16.57
CA ASP A 116 -13.54 10.66 17.84
C ASP A 116 -12.55 10.22 18.93
N GLY A 117 -11.54 9.42 18.59
CA GLY A 117 -10.45 9.07 19.52
C GLY A 117 -9.74 10.31 20.07
N TYR A 118 -9.36 11.24 19.19
CA TYR A 118 -8.75 12.50 19.61
C TYR A 118 -9.69 13.36 20.46
N ALA A 119 -10.97 13.46 20.10
CA ALA A 119 -11.97 14.17 20.88
C ALA A 119 -12.14 13.59 22.30
N ARG A 120 -11.80 12.32 22.50
CA ARG A 120 -11.81 11.61 23.79
C ARG A 120 -10.49 11.68 24.56
N GLY A 121 -9.49 12.39 24.02
CA GLY A 121 -8.22 12.63 24.69
C GLY A 121 -7.08 11.70 24.28
N GLU A 122 -7.27 10.84 23.27
CA GLU A 122 -6.14 10.18 22.62
C GLU A 122 -5.21 11.25 22.04
N ARG A 123 -3.89 11.05 22.17
CA ARG A 123 -2.90 12.05 21.74
C ARG A 123 -2.29 11.73 20.39
N GLU A 124 -2.31 10.46 20.01
CA GLU A 124 -1.65 9.98 18.80
C GLU A 124 -2.54 8.93 18.13
N PRO A 125 -2.53 8.87 16.79
CA PRO A 125 -3.20 7.79 16.08
C PRO A 125 -2.44 6.47 16.34
N PRO A 126 -3.12 5.31 16.36
CA PRO A 126 -2.43 4.05 16.61
C PRO A 126 -1.32 3.79 15.58
N GLU A 127 -0.14 3.38 16.05
CA GLU A 127 1.04 3.20 15.20
C GLU A 127 0.78 2.30 13.99
N VAL A 128 0.01 1.22 14.17
CA VAL A 128 -0.35 0.29 13.09
C VAL A 128 -1.06 0.99 11.93
N ILE A 129 -1.91 1.99 12.23
CA ILE A 129 -2.61 2.79 11.22
C ILE A 129 -1.61 3.69 10.50
N CYS A 130 -0.74 4.37 11.24
CA CYS A 130 0.32 5.20 10.63
C CYS A 130 1.27 4.39 9.74
N HIS A 131 1.73 3.24 10.22
CA HIS A 131 2.62 2.34 9.48
C HIS A 131 1.96 1.86 8.17
N PHE A 132 0.68 1.50 8.21
CA PHE A 132 -0.08 1.13 7.02
C PHE A 132 -0.17 2.29 6.04
N LEU A 133 -0.59 3.47 6.49
CA LEU A 133 -0.72 4.68 5.66
C LEU A 133 0.61 5.08 5.02
N ILE A 134 1.73 4.95 5.74
CA ILE A 134 3.07 5.24 5.21
C ILE A 134 3.38 4.31 4.02
N ILE A 135 3.19 3.00 4.17
CA ILE A 135 3.45 2.04 3.07
C ILE A 135 2.49 2.27 1.90
N ASP A 136 1.20 2.42 2.18
CA ASP A 136 0.15 2.55 1.18
C ASP A 136 0.22 3.89 0.42
N SER A 137 0.89 4.90 0.99
CA SER A 137 1.10 6.20 0.33
C SER A 137 1.81 6.08 -1.02
N VAL A 138 2.64 5.06 -1.24
CA VAL A 138 3.27 4.83 -2.56
C VAL A 138 2.24 4.37 -3.59
N ASN A 139 1.21 3.62 -3.18
CA ASN A 139 0.14 3.17 -4.08
C ASN A 139 -0.74 4.34 -4.55
N GLN A 140 -0.86 5.40 -3.73
CA GLN A 140 -1.55 6.64 -4.12
C GLN A 140 -0.96 7.28 -5.37
N LEU A 141 0.37 7.23 -5.56
CA LEU A 141 1.06 7.79 -6.73
C LEU A 141 0.63 7.16 -8.06
N PHE A 142 -0.07 6.03 -7.98
CA PHE A 142 -0.52 5.27 -9.12
C PHE A 142 -2.05 5.09 -9.09
N ASN A 143 -2.76 5.91 -8.30
CA ASN A 143 -4.22 5.89 -8.15
C ASN A 143 -4.79 4.56 -7.64
N PHE A 144 -3.99 3.79 -6.89
CA PHE A 144 -4.45 2.56 -6.26
C PHE A 144 -4.21 2.51 -4.74
N PRO A 145 -4.52 3.58 -3.98
CA PRO A 145 -4.44 3.47 -2.52
C PRO A 145 -5.40 2.40 -2.01
N LEU A 146 -4.97 1.64 -1.01
CA LEU A 146 -5.84 0.71 -0.30
C LEU A 146 -6.68 1.44 0.76
N VAL A 147 -6.08 2.42 1.45
CA VAL A 147 -6.71 3.19 2.54
C VAL A 147 -6.20 4.63 2.57
N TYR A 148 -4.98 4.89 2.11
CA TYR A 148 -4.39 6.22 2.07
C TYR A 148 -5.29 7.19 1.31
N GLN A 149 -5.78 8.21 2.00
CA GLN A 149 -6.55 9.30 1.42
C GLN A 149 -6.33 10.59 2.22
N SER A 150 -6.48 11.74 1.54
CA SER A 150 -6.37 13.07 2.15
C SER A 150 -7.24 13.22 3.40
N LYS A 151 -8.50 12.74 3.37
CA LYS A 151 -9.41 12.84 4.52
C LYS A 151 -8.87 12.19 5.80
N VAL A 152 -8.12 11.09 5.70
CA VAL A 152 -7.50 10.42 6.85
C VAL A 152 -6.28 11.21 7.32
N ILE A 153 -5.45 11.66 6.37
CA ILE A 153 -4.26 12.48 6.64
C ILE A 153 -4.64 13.82 7.28
N ASP A 154 -5.72 14.45 6.84
CA ASP A 154 -6.19 15.74 7.34
C ASP A 154 -6.62 15.63 8.81
N VAL A 155 -7.31 14.55 9.19
CA VAL A 155 -7.65 14.28 10.60
C VAL A 155 -6.39 14.10 11.46
N ILE A 156 -5.40 13.34 10.99
CA ILE A 156 -4.14 13.13 11.71
C ILE A 156 -3.36 14.47 11.84
N ARG A 157 -3.41 15.33 10.82
CA ARG A 157 -2.71 16.62 10.81
C ARG A 157 -3.16 17.56 11.91
N LEU A 158 -4.40 17.44 12.39
CA LEU A 158 -4.95 18.30 13.43
C LEU A 158 -4.26 18.14 14.79
N TYR A 159 -3.53 17.04 15.02
CA TYR A 159 -3.10 16.65 16.38
C TYR A 159 -1.59 16.47 16.56
N GLY A 160 -0.75 16.91 15.62
CA GLY A 160 0.69 17.01 15.82
C GLY A 160 1.53 16.72 14.59
N ASP A 161 2.85 16.69 14.78
CA ASP A 161 3.78 16.22 13.75
C ASP A 161 3.93 14.69 13.87
N HIS A 162 3.60 13.99 12.79
CA HIS A 162 3.74 12.54 12.70
C HIS A 162 4.54 12.20 11.45
N PRO A 163 5.37 11.12 11.47
CA PRO A 163 6.13 10.71 10.29
C PRO A 163 5.27 10.53 9.02
N VAL A 164 4.01 10.09 9.18
CA VAL A 164 3.05 9.95 8.08
C VAL A 164 2.72 11.29 7.40
N LEU A 165 2.75 12.42 8.13
CA LEU A 165 2.50 13.75 7.58
C LEU A 165 3.69 14.24 6.75
N LYS A 166 4.92 13.99 7.21
CA LYS A 166 6.13 14.25 6.42
C LYS A 166 6.12 13.46 5.11
N VAL A 167 5.75 12.17 5.18
CA VAL A 167 5.56 11.33 3.98
C VAL A 167 4.46 11.90 3.08
N ALA A 168 3.30 12.25 3.65
CA ALA A 168 2.17 12.80 2.88
C ALA A 168 2.55 14.08 2.12
N ASN A 169 3.26 15.01 2.76
CA ASN A 169 3.72 16.24 2.10
C ASN A 169 4.64 15.96 0.90
N ILE A 170 5.49 14.93 0.99
CA ILE A 170 6.35 14.48 -0.12
C ILE A 170 5.50 13.86 -1.22
N ILE A 171 4.53 13.01 -0.87
CA ILE A 171 3.61 12.37 -1.83
C ILE A 171 2.79 13.42 -2.58
N ASP A 172 2.17 14.39 -1.91
CA ASP A 172 1.41 15.48 -2.54
C ASP A 172 2.28 16.32 -3.49
N SER A 173 3.54 16.52 -3.12
CA SER A 173 4.50 17.24 -3.97
C SER A 173 4.95 16.40 -5.17
N LEU A 174 5.06 15.08 -5.00
CA LEU A 174 5.40 14.14 -6.06
C LEU A 174 4.27 13.96 -7.07
N VAL A 175 3.01 13.91 -6.62
CA VAL A 175 1.83 13.93 -7.51
C VAL A 175 1.86 15.18 -8.40
N ARG A 176 2.05 16.36 -7.80
CA ARG A 176 2.18 17.63 -8.55
C ARG A 176 3.37 17.63 -9.52
N LEU A 177 4.46 16.97 -9.18
CA LEU A 177 5.61 16.78 -10.07
C LEU A 177 5.25 15.86 -11.24
N GLN A 178 4.58 14.73 -10.98
CA GLN A 178 4.13 13.79 -12.02
C GLN A 178 3.17 14.47 -13.01
N ASP A 179 2.25 15.31 -12.53
CA ASP A 179 1.37 16.12 -13.39
C ASP A 179 2.20 17.07 -14.27
N SER A 180 3.17 17.77 -13.68
CA SER A 180 4.06 18.67 -14.42
C SER A 180 4.85 17.92 -15.51
N ILE A 181 5.32 16.70 -15.20
CA ILE A 181 6.02 15.83 -16.15
C ILE A 181 5.09 15.35 -17.27
N ALA A 182 3.85 14.99 -16.94
CA ALA A 182 2.86 14.53 -17.90
C ALA A 182 2.50 15.66 -18.89
N VAL A 183 2.23 16.87 -18.38
CA VAL A 183 1.97 18.06 -19.19
C VAL A 183 3.15 18.31 -20.14
N HIS A 184 4.37 18.35 -19.61
CA HIS A 184 5.59 18.59 -20.40
C HIS A 184 5.82 17.54 -21.50
N ARG A 185 5.47 16.27 -21.26
CA ARG A 185 5.56 15.22 -22.29
C ARG A 185 4.50 15.36 -23.38
N SER A 186 3.34 15.92 -23.03
CA SER A 186 2.23 16.13 -23.97
C SER A 186 2.41 17.38 -24.85
N THR A 187 3.10 18.41 -24.35
CA THR A 187 3.39 19.64 -25.10
C THR A 187 4.57 19.42 -26.05
N SER A 188 4.28 18.96 -27.27
CA SER A 188 5.26 18.59 -28.31
C SER A 188 6.02 19.77 -28.96
N SER A 189 6.30 20.84 -28.22
CA SER A 189 6.78 22.11 -28.80
C SER A 189 8.29 22.29 -28.60
N THR A 190 9.11 22.13 -29.64
CA THR A 190 10.52 22.55 -29.58
C THR A 190 10.60 24.08 -29.53
N GLY A 191 10.70 24.65 -28.32
CA GLY A 191 10.79 26.09 -28.09
C GLY A 191 11.46 26.45 -26.76
N PRO A 192 11.77 27.73 -26.52
CA PRO A 192 12.42 28.20 -25.30
C PRO A 192 11.60 27.93 -24.02
N ASP A 193 10.26 27.89 -24.13
CA ASP A 193 9.37 27.57 -23.01
C ASP A 193 9.55 26.13 -22.50
N VAL A 194 9.76 25.16 -23.40
CA VAL A 194 10.03 23.75 -23.03
C VAL A 194 11.35 23.60 -22.27
N THR A 195 12.35 24.43 -22.58
CA THR A 195 13.60 24.46 -21.82
C THR A 195 13.40 25.02 -20.40
N ARG A 196 12.53 26.04 -20.24
CA ARG A 196 12.18 26.59 -18.93
C ARG A 196 11.41 25.59 -18.07
N GLU A 197 10.39 24.95 -18.64
CA GLU A 197 9.59 23.92 -17.95
C GLU A 197 10.46 22.74 -17.49
N ALA A 198 11.34 22.23 -18.36
CA ALA A 198 12.26 21.15 -18.00
C ALA A 198 13.18 21.54 -16.84
N LYS A 199 13.61 22.81 -16.77
CA LYS A 199 14.42 23.34 -15.66
C LYS A 199 13.62 23.41 -14.35
N GLU A 200 12.36 23.85 -14.41
CA GLU A 200 11.47 23.88 -13.24
C GLU A 200 11.17 22.48 -12.71
N ILE A 201 10.88 21.53 -13.61
CA ILE A 201 10.68 20.12 -13.27
C ILE A 201 11.95 19.57 -12.60
N LYS A 202 13.13 19.83 -13.17
CA LYS A 202 14.41 19.41 -12.59
C LYS A 202 14.65 20.02 -11.20
N GLN A 203 14.26 21.28 -10.98
CA GLN A 203 14.37 21.92 -9.67
C GLN A 203 13.44 21.27 -8.65
N LYS A 204 12.15 21.07 -8.97
CA LYS A 204 11.18 20.38 -8.11
C LYS A 204 11.65 18.95 -7.79
N TRP A 205 12.17 18.25 -8.79
CA TRP A 205 12.75 16.91 -8.65
C TRP A 205 13.93 16.90 -7.68
N ASN A 206 14.89 17.83 -7.81
CA ASN A 206 16.05 17.94 -6.92
C ASN A 206 15.61 18.22 -5.47
N THR A 207 14.66 19.15 -5.29
CA THR A 207 14.12 19.47 -3.96
C THR A 207 13.47 18.24 -3.33
N LEU A 208 12.63 17.51 -4.08
CA LEU A 208 12.00 16.29 -3.57
C LEU A 208 13.02 15.22 -3.24
N LEU A 209 14.03 15.01 -4.09
CA LEU A 209 15.10 14.05 -3.81
C LEU A 209 15.82 14.37 -2.49
N CYS A 210 16.14 15.65 -2.24
CA CYS A 210 16.73 16.09 -0.98
C CYS A 210 15.82 15.83 0.21
N LEU A 211 14.53 16.18 0.11
CA LEU A 211 13.55 15.94 1.18
C LEU A 211 13.38 14.44 1.48
N THR A 212 13.28 13.61 0.45
CA THR A 212 13.17 12.15 0.59
C THR A 212 14.41 11.55 1.24
N ARG A 213 15.61 12.04 0.91
CA ARG A 213 16.86 11.61 1.55
C ARG A 213 16.96 12.09 2.99
N ALA A 214 16.56 13.33 3.29
CA ALA A 214 16.52 13.85 4.66
C ALA A 214 15.57 13.03 5.54
N LEU A 215 14.37 12.72 5.05
CA LEU A 215 13.39 11.88 5.76
C LEU A 215 13.97 10.51 6.18
N ARG A 216 14.81 9.92 5.32
CA ARG A 216 15.52 8.66 5.60
C ARG A 216 16.56 8.80 6.70
N LEU A 217 17.24 9.94 6.80
CA LEU A 217 18.28 10.17 7.81
C LEU A 217 17.65 10.47 9.18
N GLU A 218 16.50 11.14 9.19
CA GLU A 218 15.80 11.54 10.41
C GLU A 218 15.05 10.38 11.10
N SER A 219 14.60 9.37 10.35
CA SER A 219 13.72 8.33 10.87
C SER A 219 14.39 6.97 10.94
N LYS A 220 14.32 6.29 12.08
CA LYS A 220 14.70 4.86 12.20
C LYS A 220 13.54 3.91 11.87
N ASN A 221 12.37 4.43 11.52
CA ASN A 221 11.17 3.63 11.30
C ASN A 221 11.28 2.83 9.98
N PRO A 222 11.17 1.49 10.01
CA PRO A 222 11.36 0.65 8.82
C PRO A 222 10.34 0.94 7.70
N PHE A 223 9.12 1.34 8.05
CA PHE A 223 8.09 1.72 7.08
C PHE A 223 8.46 3.02 6.33
N VAL A 224 9.02 4.01 7.04
CA VAL A 224 9.55 5.25 6.45
C VAL A 224 10.79 4.97 5.60
N GLN A 225 11.66 4.06 6.06
CA GLN A 225 12.84 3.62 5.32
C GLN A 225 12.46 2.98 3.97
N ALA A 226 11.50 2.05 3.95
CA ALA A 226 11.03 1.45 2.71
C ALA A 226 10.35 2.48 1.79
N THR A 227 9.47 3.30 2.34
CA THR A 227 8.69 4.29 1.58
C THR A 227 9.57 5.36 0.96
N SER A 228 10.55 5.90 1.69
CA SER A 228 11.49 6.90 1.15
C SER A 228 12.31 6.36 -0.02
N ARG A 229 12.78 5.11 0.04
CA ARG A 229 13.52 4.48 -1.09
C ARG A 229 12.62 4.24 -2.30
N ALA A 230 11.38 3.84 -2.07
CA ALA A 230 10.41 3.70 -3.15
C ALA A 230 10.10 5.05 -3.81
N ILE A 231 9.92 6.13 -3.03
CA ILE A 231 9.76 7.50 -3.55
C ILE A 231 10.96 7.92 -4.39
N GLU A 232 12.19 7.66 -3.93
CA GLU A 232 13.40 7.95 -4.69
C GLU A 232 13.46 7.17 -6.02
N LEU A 233 13.05 5.90 -6.02
CA LEU A 233 12.89 5.13 -7.26
C LEU A 233 11.85 5.76 -8.19
N VAL A 234 10.69 6.20 -7.68
CA VAL A 234 9.69 6.91 -8.50
C VAL A 234 10.30 8.15 -9.14
N LEU A 235 11.05 8.95 -8.38
CA LEU A 235 11.72 10.15 -8.89
C LEU A 235 12.67 9.81 -10.05
N HIS A 236 13.59 8.85 -9.86
CA HIS A 236 14.55 8.47 -10.90
C HIS A 236 13.88 7.85 -12.14
N LEU A 237 12.83 7.06 -11.93
CA LEU A 237 12.13 6.38 -13.03
C LEU A 237 11.17 7.30 -13.78
N SER A 238 10.63 8.32 -13.12
CA SER A 238 9.68 9.27 -13.72
C SER A 238 10.37 10.36 -14.52
N TRP A 239 11.60 10.75 -14.16
CA TRP A 239 12.37 11.78 -14.85
C TRP A 239 13.82 11.35 -15.09
N PRO A 240 14.07 10.49 -16.09
CA PRO A 240 15.43 10.02 -16.37
C PRO A 240 16.32 11.18 -16.79
N SER A 241 17.48 11.31 -16.14
CA SER A 241 18.50 12.30 -16.49
C SER A 241 18.83 12.21 -17.98
N SER A 242 18.57 13.30 -18.70
CA SER A 242 18.92 13.44 -20.11
C SER A 242 20.45 13.53 -20.26
N GLY A 243 21.10 12.37 -20.43
CA GLY A 243 22.54 12.28 -20.70
C GLY A 243 23.11 10.88 -20.53
N ALA A 244 23.20 10.14 -21.64
CA ALA A 244 24.06 8.98 -22.01
C ALA A 244 24.39 7.82 -21.03
N SER A 245 24.09 7.90 -19.73
CA SER A 245 24.21 6.79 -18.80
C SER A 245 22.95 6.71 -17.96
N ARG A 246 22.12 5.71 -18.24
CA ARG A 246 20.98 5.37 -17.40
C ARG A 246 21.55 5.02 -16.02
N THR A 247 21.25 5.83 -15.02
CA THR A 247 21.67 5.58 -13.63
C THR A 247 21.30 4.16 -13.27
N ASP A 248 22.27 3.34 -12.87
CA ASP A 248 21.99 2.01 -12.35
C ASP A 248 21.25 2.16 -11.02
N LEU A 249 20.00 1.72 -10.99
CA LEU A 249 19.13 1.79 -9.81
C LEU A 249 19.15 0.50 -9.01
N THR A 250 19.91 -0.52 -9.43
CA THR A 250 20.05 -1.79 -8.71
C THR A 250 20.51 -1.61 -7.26
N PRO A 251 21.48 -0.71 -6.94
CA PRO A 251 21.86 -0.46 -5.55
C PRO A 251 20.69 0.07 -4.72
N LEU A 252 19.93 1.04 -5.25
CA LEU A 252 18.77 1.62 -4.54
C LEU A 252 17.63 0.60 -4.40
N ALA A 253 17.40 -0.25 -5.39
CA ALA A 253 16.47 -1.37 -5.30
C ALA A 253 16.92 -2.40 -4.24
N SER A 254 18.22 -2.64 -4.10
CA SER A 254 18.80 -3.50 -3.06
C SER A 254 18.55 -2.92 -1.66
N GLU A 255 18.74 -1.60 -1.49
CA GLU A 255 18.40 -0.92 -0.24
C GLU A 255 16.90 -1.00 0.07
N LEU A 256 16.02 -0.87 -0.93
CA LEU A 256 14.58 -1.02 -0.74
C LEU A 256 14.24 -2.44 -0.27
N LYS A 257 14.83 -3.47 -0.91
CA LYS A 257 14.71 -4.87 -0.46
C LYS A 257 15.11 -5.03 1.00
N GLN A 258 16.26 -4.48 1.39
CA GLN A 258 16.73 -4.55 2.78
C GLN A 258 15.75 -3.87 3.75
N ALA A 259 15.25 -2.68 3.42
CA ALA A 259 14.27 -1.97 4.24
C ALA A 259 12.95 -2.74 4.38
N LEU A 260 12.45 -3.34 3.29
CA LEU A 260 11.23 -4.18 3.32
C LEU A 260 11.42 -5.45 4.16
N CYS A 261 12.63 -6.02 4.20
CA CYS A 261 12.95 -7.16 5.06
C CYS A 261 13.01 -6.80 6.57
N GLN A 262 13.13 -5.51 6.92
CA GLN A 262 13.17 -5.05 8.31
C GLN A 262 11.78 -4.75 8.89
N ILE A 263 10.72 -4.86 8.09
CA ILE A 263 9.35 -4.66 8.56
C ILE A 263 8.96 -5.83 9.49
N PRO A 264 8.51 -5.57 10.73
CA PRO A 264 8.38 -6.59 11.79
C PRO A 264 7.26 -7.60 11.57
N VAL A 265 6.23 -7.22 10.79
CA VAL A 265 5.08 -8.07 10.48
C VAL A 265 5.10 -8.39 9.00
N ARG A 266 5.13 -9.69 8.66
CA ARG A 266 5.04 -10.11 7.26
C ARG A 266 3.69 -9.68 6.68
N PRO A 267 3.66 -8.95 5.55
CA PRO A 267 2.42 -8.61 4.89
C PRO A 267 1.73 -9.87 4.35
N CYS A 268 0.40 -9.83 4.25
CA CYS A 268 -0.36 -10.89 3.61
C CYS A 268 -0.13 -10.89 2.09
N LEU A 269 -0.53 -11.97 1.41
CA LEU A 269 -0.31 -12.10 -0.04
C LEU A 269 -0.98 -11.01 -0.87
N PHE A 270 -2.11 -10.45 -0.43
CA PHE A 270 -2.73 -9.32 -1.12
C PHE A 270 -1.86 -8.08 -1.08
N MET A 271 -1.28 -7.77 0.08
CA MET A 271 -0.39 -6.63 0.24
C MET A 271 0.89 -6.79 -0.59
N ASP A 272 1.42 -8.01 -0.71
CA ASP A 272 2.52 -8.30 -1.63
C ASP A 272 2.11 -8.14 -3.11
N LEU A 273 0.90 -8.58 -3.47
CA LEU A 273 0.39 -8.43 -4.85
C LEU A 273 0.17 -6.96 -5.23
N THR A 274 -0.39 -6.16 -4.32
CA THR A 274 -0.74 -4.76 -4.56
C THR A 274 0.36 -3.77 -4.21
N SER A 275 1.56 -4.24 -3.83
CA SER A 275 2.65 -3.34 -3.43
C SER A 275 3.33 -2.68 -4.63
N CYS A 276 3.12 -1.36 -4.78
CA CYS A 276 3.89 -0.57 -5.72
C CYS A 276 5.39 -0.54 -5.38
N GLN A 277 5.79 -0.70 -4.11
CA GLN A 277 7.20 -0.80 -3.74
C GLN A 277 7.86 -2.05 -4.33
N LEU A 278 7.18 -3.21 -4.30
CA LEU A 278 7.72 -4.43 -4.90
C LEU A 278 7.84 -4.31 -6.41
N MET A 279 6.84 -3.73 -7.07
CA MET A 279 6.88 -3.48 -8.52
C MET A 279 7.99 -2.49 -8.89
N LEU A 280 8.14 -1.38 -8.14
CA LEU A 280 9.21 -0.39 -8.34
C LEU A 280 10.59 -1.01 -8.20
N GLY A 281 10.82 -1.82 -7.16
CA GLY A 281 12.08 -2.53 -6.95
C GLY A 281 12.40 -3.48 -8.10
N ALA A 282 11.42 -4.25 -8.57
CA ALA A 282 11.60 -5.17 -9.70
C ALA A 282 11.96 -4.45 -10.99
N ILE A 283 11.29 -3.35 -11.34
CA ILE A 283 11.57 -2.62 -12.59
C ILE A 283 12.85 -1.76 -12.50
N ALA A 284 13.32 -1.45 -11.30
CA ALA A 284 14.54 -0.66 -11.08
C ALA A 284 15.82 -1.51 -11.10
N ALA A 285 15.73 -2.75 -10.61
CA ALA A 285 16.86 -3.66 -10.57
C ALA A 285 17.24 -4.17 -11.98
N ALA A 286 18.54 -4.38 -12.20
CA ALA A 286 19.06 -4.92 -13.44
C ALA A 286 18.51 -6.32 -13.75
N GLU A 287 18.34 -6.61 -15.03
CA GLU A 287 17.95 -7.94 -15.52
C GLU A 287 18.95 -9.02 -15.06
N GLY A 288 18.43 -10.18 -14.66
CA GLY A 288 19.24 -11.29 -14.14
C GLY A 288 19.83 -11.08 -12.74
N SER A 289 19.63 -9.91 -12.10
CA SER A 289 20.15 -9.66 -10.75
C SER A 289 19.36 -10.41 -9.67
N GLU A 290 20.04 -10.81 -8.59
CA GLU A 290 19.39 -11.39 -7.40
C GLU A 290 18.38 -10.42 -6.75
N VAL A 291 18.59 -9.11 -6.92
CA VAL A 291 17.68 -8.08 -6.43
C VAL A 291 16.36 -8.16 -7.18
N LYS A 292 16.38 -8.15 -8.53
CA LYS A 292 15.16 -8.32 -9.34
C LYS A 292 14.48 -9.65 -9.01
N ALA A 293 15.24 -10.73 -8.96
CA ALA A 293 14.72 -12.08 -8.66
C ALA A 293 14.00 -12.14 -7.30
N TRP A 294 14.49 -11.42 -6.28
CA TRP A 294 13.82 -11.37 -4.98
C TRP A 294 12.46 -10.67 -5.04
N PHE A 295 12.36 -9.52 -5.70
CA PHE A 295 11.09 -8.79 -5.85
C PHE A 295 10.09 -9.61 -6.68
N VAL A 296 10.52 -10.08 -7.86
CA VAL A 296 9.71 -10.92 -8.76
C VAL A 296 9.25 -12.16 -8.01
N GLY A 297 10.17 -12.92 -7.40
CA GLY A 297 9.82 -14.15 -6.69
C GLY A 297 8.84 -13.94 -5.54
N ARG A 298 8.86 -12.79 -4.87
CA ARG A 298 7.87 -12.45 -3.83
C ARG A 298 6.47 -12.24 -4.41
N MET A 299 6.35 -11.47 -5.50
CA MET A 299 5.08 -11.28 -6.20
C MET A 299 4.58 -12.56 -6.86
N THR A 300 5.47 -13.36 -7.48
CA THR A 300 5.13 -14.67 -8.07
C THR A 300 4.55 -15.62 -7.02
N ARG A 301 5.15 -15.70 -5.82
CA ARG A 301 4.60 -16.52 -4.73
C ARG A 301 3.17 -16.09 -4.35
N ALA A 302 2.92 -14.79 -4.27
CA ALA A 302 1.58 -14.27 -3.98
C ALA A 302 0.58 -14.63 -5.09
N ALA A 303 0.95 -14.39 -6.35
CA ALA A 303 0.12 -14.71 -7.51
C ALA A 303 -0.19 -16.22 -7.60
N LEU A 304 0.82 -17.09 -7.46
CA LEU A 304 0.64 -18.54 -7.53
C LEU A 304 -0.26 -19.06 -6.39
N ALA A 305 -0.13 -18.53 -5.18
CA ALA A 305 -0.96 -18.93 -4.05
C ALA A 305 -2.41 -18.43 -4.14
N LEU A 306 -2.67 -17.35 -4.90
CA LEU A 306 -4.03 -16.94 -5.25
C LEU A 306 -4.58 -17.79 -6.40
N ARG A 307 -3.76 -18.13 -7.42
CA ARG A 307 -4.17 -19.02 -8.52
C ARG A 307 -4.51 -20.42 -8.04
N SER A 308 -3.73 -20.99 -7.11
CA SER A 308 -4.02 -22.31 -6.53
C SER A 308 -5.34 -22.37 -5.74
N ARG A 309 -5.94 -21.20 -5.47
CA ARG A 309 -7.23 -21.00 -4.81
C ARG A 309 -8.34 -20.58 -5.79
N GLY A 310 -8.12 -20.76 -7.09
CA GLY A 310 -9.12 -20.48 -8.13
C GLY A 310 -9.23 -19.01 -8.53
N CYS A 311 -8.39 -18.11 -8.00
CA CYS A 311 -8.25 -16.77 -8.56
C CYS A 311 -7.43 -16.85 -9.85
N VAL A 312 -8.10 -17.09 -10.98
CA VAL A 312 -7.47 -17.38 -12.29
C VAL A 312 -6.48 -16.27 -12.71
N ARG A 313 -6.85 -15.01 -12.47
CA ARG A 313 -6.06 -13.84 -12.87
C ARG A 313 -5.88 -12.87 -11.69
N PRO A 314 -4.99 -13.15 -10.74
CA PRO A 314 -4.83 -12.33 -9.54
C PRO A 314 -4.45 -10.87 -9.84
N LEU A 315 -3.67 -10.64 -10.90
CA LEU A 315 -3.22 -9.30 -11.28
C LEU A 315 -4.32 -8.48 -11.96
N ASP A 316 -5.49 -9.06 -12.27
CA ASP A 316 -6.64 -8.28 -12.77
C ASP A 316 -7.13 -7.26 -11.73
N ILE A 317 -6.88 -7.51 -10.43
CA ILE A 317 -7.13 -6.55 -9.35
C ILE A 317 -6.31 -5.26 -9.59
N LEU A 318 -5.10 -5.40 -10.13
CA LEU A 318 -4.25 -4.27 -10.44
C LEU A 318 -4.67 -3.60 -11.74
N ASP A 319 -4.92 -4.37 -12.80
CA ASP A 319 -5.30 -3.82 -14.12
C ASP A 319 -6.54 -2.93 -14.04
N LYS A 320 -7.54 -3.31 -13.24
CA LYS A 320 -8.75 -2.51 -13.03
C LYS A 320 -8.52 -1.28 -12.14
N GLY A 321 -7.51 -1.33 -11.27
CA GLY A 321 -7.19 -0.27 -10.30
C GLY A 321 -6.26 0.82 -10.83
N PHE A 322 -5.29 0.45 -11.67
CA PHE A 322 -4.33 1.39 -12.26
C PHE A 322 -4.91 2.05 -13.51
N VAL A 323 -5.69 3.12 -13.30
CA VAL A 323 -6.41 3.83 -14.38
C VAL A 323 -5.50 4.80 -15.17
N SER A 324 -4.30 5.12 -14.68
CA SER A 324 -3.48 6.19 -15.24
C SER A 324 -2.54 5.75 -16.38
N ASP A 325 -2.43 6.58 -17.41
CA ASP A 325 -1.40 6.53 -18.48
C ASP A 325 -0.02 6.99 -17.98
N VAL A 326 0.31 6.76 -16.71
CA VAL A 326 1.67 6.98 -16.21
C VAL A 326 2.60 5.97 -16.89
N PRO A 327 3.71 6.39 -17.54
CA PRO A 327 4.64 5.47 -18.19
C PRO A 327 5.19 4.35 -17.28
N LEU A 328 5.21 4.58 -15.96
CA LEU A 328 5.56 3.56 -14.98
C LEU A 328 4.52 2.44 -14.87
N VAL A 329 3.22 2.75 -14.98
CA VAL A 329 2.15 1.74 -14.98
C VAL A 329 2.30 0.81 -16.17
N ALA A 330 2.68 1.33 -17.35
CA ALA A 330 2.98 0.49 -18.51
C ALA A 330 4.13 -0.49 -18.24
N ARG A 331 5.14 -0.09 -17.46
CA ARG A 331 6.24 -0.97 -17.03
C ARG A 331 5.78 -2.01 -16.00
N PHE A 332 4.88 -1.65 -15.10
CA PHE A 332 4.24 -2.61 -14.19
C PHE A 332 3.44 -3.66 -14.96
N ARG A 333 2.65 -3.25 -15.96
CA ARG A 333 1.94 -4.19 -16.84
C ARG A 333 2.89 -5.12 -17.61
N GLY A 334 4.06 -4.61 -18.02
CA GLY A 334 5.12 -5.44 -18.60
C GLY A 334 5.61 -6.52 -17.63
N LEU A 335 5.93 -6.12 -16.40
CA LEU A 335 6.30 -7.02 -15.31
C LEU A 335 5.22 -8.06 -14.99
N TRP A 336 3.94 -7.68 -15.02
CA TRP A 336 2.83 -8.62 -14.75
C TRP A 336 2.76 -9.75 -15.76
N LYS A 337 3.11 -9.50 -17.03
CA LYS A 337 3.22 -10.57 -18.04
C LYS A 337 4.31 -11.57 -17.67
N GLU A 338 5.47 -11.09 -17.19
CA GLU A 338 6.56 -11.94 -16.67
C GLU A 338 6.12 -12.80 -15.46
N LEU A 339 5.07 -12.39 -14.73
CA LEU A 339 4.51 -13.15 -13.60
C LEU A 339 3.43 -14.16 -14.03
N TYR A 340 2.94 -14.08 -15.26
CA TYR A 340 1.96 -15.01 -15.82
C TYR A 340 2.60 -16.20 -16.55
N ASP A 341 3.77 -15.96 -17.16
CA ASP A 341 4.61 -16.98 -17.81
C ASP A 341 5.35 -17.86 -16.78
#